data_AF-A0A7S1H2Z3-F1
#
_entry.id   AF-A0A7S1H2Z3-F1
#
_cell.length_a   1.000
_cell.length_b   1.000
_cell.length_c   1.000
_cell.angle_alpha   90.00
_cell.angle_beta   90.00
_cell.angle_gamma   90.00
#
_symmetry.space_group_name_H-M   'P 1'
#
loop_
_entity.id
_entity.type
_entity.pdbx_description
1 polymer ?
#
loop_
_entity_poly.entity_id
_entity_poly.type
_entity_poly.pdbx_seq_one_letter_code
_entity_poly.pdbx_strand_id
1 'polypeptide(L)'
;MTRHRGISQGSLCLASTMARPGGPQPRAGVRPTHPGVVFASFGCCQPREKMDDKVAKAMYGDMADQGVPRKKKEALCSWCYEQAVHYFIKETSTWLCDACKGRTAESPKAPDCMARLEGSGKGSAVCAKSKSDWEELVSKKKQAFSKPRNATKIRYEMTRESPYRHMAQKEGLIRPFVCLVSMSCQHRCLMAIQLGWCPISDEGFGDPHEESWNILSKKGLGLRARCVGGLNKLNPFAPLLDWVGVLNHVASTLYVPSYMSWNDEFQCEKMTAQEGKEESVGVHSRKVEQFESELMDKVSKQQRSKMNRVQVCTVAQLMTSDNLRKLMALQQARGVERHSVSLFAIDSCFLQLARDKHLEKGQDADPVQGDELVTAVATFLSNLVEGDIDMFAEAGLKDVKRPSPDTILNANFEPLWLTLGTLGMKPHSTMARVLPCIILLMMQKEKLRMAQIDLTSSEFNKPSKDV
;
A
#
# COMPACT_ATOMS: atom_id res chain seq x y z
N MET A 1 54.55 -12.18 31.12
CA MET A 1 53.90 -13.17 32.01
C MET A 1 53.10 -14.15 31.18
N THR A 2 53.33 -15.43 31.36
CA THR A 2 52.75 -16.54 30.59
C THR A 2 51.46 -17.07 31.21
N ARG A 3 50.48 -17.46 30.38
CA ARG A 3 49.61 -18.63 30.66
C ARG A 3 48.88 -19.12 29.40
N HIS A 4 49.29 -20.31 28.92
CA HIS A 4 48.50 -21.16 28.04
C HIS A 4 47.40 -21.90 28.82
N ARG A 5 46.31 -22.24 28.13
CA ARG A 5 45.47 -23.48 28.17
C ARG A 5 44.16 -23.18 27.42
N GLY A 6 43.53 -24.09 26.68
CA GLY A 6 43.85 -25.49 26.34
C GLY A 6 42.88 -26.01 25.25
N ILE A 7 43.14 -27.20 24.72
CA ILE A 7 42.46 -27.78 23.53
C ILE A 7 41.48 -28.90 23.92
N SER A 8 40.33 -28.98 23.22
CA SER A 8 39.57 -30.22 22.92
C SER A 8 38.62 -29.86 21.75
N GLN A 9 38.53 -30.51 20.58
CA GLN A 9 38.55 -31.93 20.14
C GLN A 9 37.37 -32.79 20.63
N GLY A 10 36.68 -33.40 19.64
CA GLY A 10 35.42 -34.17 19.77
C GLY A 10 34.58 -33.97 18.49
N SER A 11 34.93 -34.57 17.35
CA SER A 11 34.88 -36.00 16.96
C SER A 11 33.55 -36.42 16.31
N LEU A 12 33.65 -36.64 15.00
CA LEU A 12 32.87 -37.50 14.08
C LEU A 12 31.71 -38.35 14.66
N CYS A 13 30.60 -38.34 13.91
CA CYS A 13 29.84 -39.57 13.62
C CYS A 13 29.41 -39.59 12.14
N LEU A 14 29.89 -40.61 11.42
CA LEU A 14 29.48 -40.97 10.07
C LEU A 14 28.36 -42.01 10.13
N ALA A 15 27.38 -41.92 9.23
CA ALA A 15 26.52 -43.05 8.88
C ALA A 15 26.12 -42.98 7.40
N SER A 16 26.65 -43.91 6.61
CA SER A 16 26.25 -44.15 5.22
C SER A 16 25.34 -45.39 5.11
N THR A 17 24.81 -45.57 3.88
CA THR A 17 24.31 -46.81 3.25
C THR A 17 22.82 -47.16 3.52
N MET A 18 22.09 -47.86 2.63
CA MET A 18 22.38 -48.36 1.26
C MET A 18 21.33 -47.88 0.24
N ALA A 19 21.72 -47.81 -1.04
CA ALA A 19 20.79 -47.90 -2.18
C ALA A 19 20.74 -49.35 -2.71
N ARG A 20 19.63 -49.80 -3.29
CA ARG A 20 19.60 -50.80 -4.40
C ARG A 20 18.29 -50.74 -5.23
N PRO A 21 18.27 -51.27 -6.48
CA PRO A 21 17.33 -50.82 -7.52
C PRO A 21 16.37 -51.92 -8.04
N GLY A 22 15.43 -51.55 -8.92
CA GLY A 22 14.67 -52.48 -9.77
C GLY A 22 13.71 -51.81 -10.75
N GLY A 23 13.98 -51.91 -12.06
CA GLY A 23 12.98 -51.76 -13.14
C GLY A 23 12.28 -53.10 -13.43
N PRO A 24 11.43 -53.24 -14.49
CA PRO A 24 11.54 -52.56 -15.79
C PRO A 24 10.23 -51.97 -16.38
N GLN A 25 10.32 -51.50 -17.64
CA GLN A 25 9.31 -50.83 -18.48
C GLN A 25 8.23 -51.79 -19.09
N PRO A 26 7.49 -51.42 -20.17
CA PRO A 26 6.37 -50.46 -20.21
C PRO A 26 5.09 -51.10 -20.81
N ARG A 27 3.94 -50.38 -20.80
CA ARG A 27 2.84 -50.67 -21.74
C ARG A 27 2.22 -49.40 -22.32
N ALA A 28 2.08 -49.37 -23.64
CA ALA A 28 1.30 -48.37 -24.36
C ALA A 28 -0.20 -48.66 -24.18
N GLY A 29 -1.02 -47.61 -24.12
CA GLY A 29 -2.46 -47.74 -23.90
C GLY A 29 -3.23 -46.43 -24.03
N VAL A 30 -3.65 -46.14 -25.28
CA VAL A 30 -4.93 -45.51 -25.69
C VAL A 30 -5.50 -44.37 -24.82
N ARG A 31 -5.65 -43.18 -25.43
CA ARG A 31 -6.48 -42.08 -24.89
C ARG A 31 -7.95 -42.50 -24.72
N PRO A 32 -8.60 -42.13 -23.61
CA PRO A 32 -10.02 -41.81 -23.59
C PRO A 32 -10.23 -40.29 -23.63
N THR A 33 -11.15 -39.84 -24.47
CA THR A 33 -11.71 -38.49 -24.46
C THR A 33 -12.53 -38.21 -23.21
N HIS A 34 -12.65 -36.93 -22.84
CA HIS A 34 -13.42 -36.36 -21.71
C HIS A 34 -14.59 -37.19 -21.16
N PRO A 35 -14.65 -37.39 -19.82
CA PRO A 35 -15.88 -37.33 -19.06
C PRO A 35 -16.10 -35.88 -18.56
N GLY A 36 -17.33 -35.37 -18.69
CA GLY A 36 -17.68 -34.04 -18.22
C GLY A 36 -17.62 -33.93 -16.69
N VAL A 37 -16.97 -32.88 -16.18
CA VAL A 37 -16.95 -32.58 -14.75
C VAL A 37 -18.31 -31.98 -14.35
N VAL A 38 -19.23 -32.84 -13.94
CA VAL A 38 -20.41 -32.42 -13.17
C VAL A 38 -19.90 -31.93 -11.81
N PHE A 39 -19.92 -30.62 -11.60
CA PHE A 39 -19.61 -30.04 -10.29
C PHE A 39 -20.69 -30.40 -9.29
N ALA A 40 -20.46 -31.48 -8.53
CA ALA A 40 -21.30 -31.86 -7.41
C ALA A 40 -21.31 -30.73 -6.36
N SER A 41 -22.51 -30.25 -6.04
CA SER A 41 -22.75 -29.16 -5.08
C SER A 41 -22.55 -29.64 -3.64
N PHE A 42 -21.28 -29.82 -3.23
CA PHE A 42 -20.96 -30.08 -1.84
C PHE A 42 -21.12 -28.81 -1.00
N GLY A 43 -22.23 -28.75 -0.27
CA GLY A 43 -22.56 -27.68 0.66
C GLY A 43 -21.48 -27.54 1.73
N CYS A 44 -20.86 -26.36 1.77
CA CYS A 44 -19.94 -25.96 2.82
C CYS A 44 -20.45 -24.67 3.47
N CYS A 45 -21.68 -24.75 3.98
CA CYS A 45 -22.29 -23.70 4.80
C CYS A 45 -21.77 -23.80 6.23
N GLN A 46 -20.49 -23.47 6.41
CA GLN A 46 -20.00 -23.04 7.73
C GLN A 46 -20.82 -21.80 8.18
N PRO A 47 -21.07 -21.61 9.49
CA PRO A 47 -21.80 -20.45 9.98
C PRO A 47 -21.20 -19.15 9.46
N ARG A 48 -22.08 -18.25 9.02
CA ARG A 48 -21.77 -17.02 8.29
C ARG A 48 -21.23 -15.93 9.23
N GLU A 49 -20.08 -16.16 9.89
CA GLU A 49 -19.26 -15.07 10.41
C GLU A 49 -18.88 -14.18 9.22
N LYS A 50 -19.50 -13.01 9.11
CA LYS A 50 -19.25 -12.15 7.97
C LYS A 50 -17.84 -11.59 8.08
N MET A 51 -17.09 -11.70 6.99
CA MET A 51 -15.80 -11.02 6.89
C MET A 51 -15.98 -9.49 6.95
N ASP A 52 -17.18 -9.00 6.62
CA ASP A 52 -17.57 -7.61 6.73
C ASP A 52 -17.43 -7.10 8.17
N ASP A 53 -17.79 -7.93 9.16
CA ASP A 53 -17.51 -7.64 10.56
C ASP A 53 -16.02 -7.63 10.84
N LYS A 54 -15.19 -8.47 10.20
CA LYS A 54 -13.73 -8.47 10.38
C LYS A 54 -13.05 -7.25 9.74
N VAL A 55 -13.52 -6.77 8.59
CA VAL A 55 -12.99 -5.55 7.94
C VAL A 55 -13.48 -4.30 8.67
N ALA A 56 -14.77 -4.23 9.00
CA ALA A 56 -15.31 -3.16 9.83
C ALA A 56 -14.69 -3.17 11.25
N LYS A 57 -14.34 -4.33 11.81
CA LYS A 57 -13.65 -4.46 13.10
C LYS A 57 -12.17 -4.08 13.04
N ALA A 58 -11.52 -4.36 11.93
CA ALA A 58 -10.17 -3.88 11.69
C ALA A 58 -10.10 -2.37 11.34
N MET A 59 -11.21 -1.74 10.94
CA MET A 59 -11.28 -0.27 10.76
C MET A 59 -11.89 0.50 11.96
N TYR A 60 -12.83 -0.10 12.69
CA TYR A 60 -13.69 0.57 13.68
C TYR A 60 -13.83 -0.18 15.03
N GLY A 61 -13.17 -1.31 15.24
CA GLY A 61 -13.20 -2.07 16.50
C GLY A 61 -14.32 -3.11 16.62
N ASP A 62 -14.47 -3.77 17.77
CA ASP A 62 -15.30 -4.97 18.01
C ASP A 62 -16.82 -4.78 17.82
N MET A 63 -17.23 -3.64 17.26
CA MET A 63 -18.57 -3.06 17.31
C MET A 63 -19.26 -3.00 15.93
N ALA A 64 -18.77 -3.76 14.94
CA ALA A 64 -19.42 -3.87 13.64
C ALA A 64 -20.82 -4.51 13.73
N ASP A 65 -20.99 -5.48 14.64
CA ASP A 65 -22.10 -6.44 14.70
C ASP A 65 -23.37 -5.97 15.43
N GLN A 66 -23.37 -4.86 16.17
CA GLN A 66 -24.35 -4.65 17.26
C GLN A 66 -25.55 -3.74 16.97
N GLY A 67 -25.84 -3.37 15.72
CA GLY A 67 -27.06 -2.63 15.35
C GLY A 67 -27.25 -1.22 15.94
N VAL A 68 -26.33 -0.76 16.81
CA VAL A 68 -26.31 0.60 17.37
C VAL A 68 -25.84 1.58 16.28
N PRO A 69 -26.55 2.70 16.04
CA PRO A 69 -26.10 3.71 15.09
C PRO A 69 -24.69 4.20 15.41
N ARG A 70 -23.77 4.05 14.45
CA ARG A 70 -22.38 4.54 14.61
C ARG A 70 -22.41 6.05 14.80
N LYS A 71 -21.79 6.55 15.88
CA LYS A 71 -21.62 7.99 16.08
C LYS A 71 -20.74 8.53 14.95
N LYS A 72 -21.36 9.28 14.04
CA LYS A 72 -20.70 10.08 13.01
C LYS A 72 -20.81 11.56 13.34
N LYS A 73 -19.80 12.35 12.95
CA LYS A 73 -19.79 13.81 13.08
C LYS A 73 -19.20 14.41 11.82
N GLU A 74 -19.88 15.38 11.23
CA GLU A 74 -19.33 16.19 10.13
C GLU A 74 -18.62 17.39 10.73
N ALA A 75 -17.33 17.53 10.43
CA ALA A 75 -16.48 18.55 11.00
C ALA A 75 -15.18 18.71 10.19
N LEU A 76 -14.49 19.81 10.43
CA LEU A 76 -13.21 20.14 9.82
C LEU A 76 -12.08 19.29 10.42
N CYS A 77 -11.36 18.55 9.59
CA CYS A 77 -10.26 17.69 10.03
C CYS A 77 -8.91 18.43 10.12
N SER A 78 -8.28 18.45 11.30
CA SER A 78 -6.95 19.05 11.52
C SER A 78 -5.75 18.30 10.89
N TRP A 79 -5.99 17.17 10.20
CA TRP A 79 -4.98 16.48 9.39
C TRP A 79 -4.98 16.95 7.93
N CYS A 80 -6.13 16.89 7.26
CA CYS A 80 -6.26 17.14 5.82
C CYS A 80 -6.92 18.48 5.46
N TYR A 81 -7.38 19.25 6.46
CA TYR A 81 -7.97 20.58 6.27
C TYR A 81 -9.18 20.52 5.33
N GLU A 82 -9.99 19.46 5.49
CA GLU A 82 -11.26 19.22 4.78
C GLU A 82 -12.41 19.25 5.78
N GLN A 83 -13.59 19.69 5.34
CA GLN A 83 -14.84 19.26 5.97
C GLN A 83 -15.07 17.79 5.59
N ALA A 84 -15.17 16.91 6.58
CA ALA A 84 -15.29 15.47 6.35
C ALA A 84 -16.23 14.83 7.38
N VAL A 85 -16.72 13.62 7.05
CA VAL A 85 -17.33 12.73 8.06
C VAL A 85 -16.22 12.17 8.95
N HIS A 86 -16.47 12.09 10.25
CA HIS A 86 -15.64 11.42 11.23
C HIS A 86 -16.42 10.32 11.92
N TYR A 87 -15.86 9.12 12.01
CA TYR A 87 -16.46 7.97 12.69
C TYR A 87 -15.83 7.73 14.05
N PHE A 88 -16.64 7.55 15.09
CA PHE A 88 -16.16 7.27 16.44
C PHE A 88 -15.68 5.81 16.60
N ILE A 89 -14.51 5.63 17.21
CA ILE A 89 -13.92 4.34 17.60
C ILE A 89 -14.03 4.24 19.13
N LYS A 90 -14.82 3.30 19.65
CA LYS A 90 -15.14 3.25 21.10
C LYS A 90 -13.95 2.79 21.94
N GLU A 91 -13.20 1.81 21.44
CA GLU A 91 -12.07 1.13 22.09
C GLU A 91 -10.96 2.10 22.48
N THR A 92 -10.65 3.06 21.60
CA THR A 92 -9.69 4.13 21.87
C THR A 92 -10.35 5.42 22.35
N SER A 93 -11.68 5.52 22.26
CA SER A 93 -12.45 6.75 22.47
C SER A 93 -11.90 7.93 21.66
N THR A 94 -11.60 7.66 20.38
CA THR A 94 -11.12 8.64 19.37
C THR A 94 -12.03 8.61 18.14
N TRP A 95 -11.75 9.46 17.17
CA TRP A 95 -12.47 9.54 15.89
C TRP A 95 -11.52 9.28 14.72
N LEU A 96 -12.04 8.73 13.63
CA LEU A 96 -11.32 8.50 12.37
C LEU A 96 -11.91 9.40 11.28
N CYS A 97 -11.09 10.26 10.69
CA CYS A 97 -11.51 11.10 9.55
C CYS A 97 -11.73 10.24 8.31
N ASP A 98 -12.86 10.38 7.62
CA ASP A 98 -13.12 9.57 6.43
C ASP A 98 -12.24 9.95 5.22
N ALA A 99 -11.86 11.23 5.10
CA ALA A 99 -11.10 11.70 3.94
C ALA A 99 -9.61 11.30 3.96
N CYS A 100 -8.99 11.26 5.15
CA CYS A 100 -7.54 10.98 5.29
C CYS A 100 -7.22 9.81 6.22
N LYS A 101 -8.23 9.20 6.85
CA LYS A 101 -8.12 8.17 7.90
C LYS A 101 -7.15 8.53 9.05
N GLY A 102 -6.89 9.83 9.25
CA GLY A 102 -6.15 10.36 10.39
C GLY A 102 -6.98 10.29 11.68
N ARG A 103 -6.34 9.92 12.80
CA ARG A 103 -6.97 9.88 14.12
C ARG A 103 -7.18 11.28 14.70
N THR A 104 -8.38 11.53 15.18
CA THR A 104 -8.78 12.82 15.75
C THR A 104 -9.49 12.68 17.09
N ALA A 105 -9.54 13.77 17.84
CA ALA A 105 -10.45 13.99 18.95
C ALA A 105 -11.32 15.21 18.62
N GLU A 106 -12.40 15.43 19.38
CA GLU A 106 -13.11 16.70 19.30
C GLU A 106 -12.19 17.82 19.78
N SER A 107 -12.17 18.96 19.08
CA SER A 107 -11.33 20.08 19.48
C SER A 107 -11.93 20.78 20.72
N PRO A 108 -11.13 21.02 21.78
CA PRO A 108 -11.59 21.79 22.94
C PRO A 108 -11.70 23.30 22.63
N LYS A 109 -11.20 23.76 21.48
CA LYS A 109 -11.14 25.19 21.10
C LYS A 109 -12.11 25.59 19.99
N ALA A 110 -12.62 24.63 19.20
CA ALA A 110 -13.45 24.91 18.03
C ALA A 110 -14.44 23.76 17.81
N PRO A 111 -15.75 23.92 18.09
CA PRO A 111 -16.71 22.82 18.11
C PRO A 111 -16.94 22.17 16.74
N ASP A 112 -16.72 22.92 15.67
CA ASP A 112 -16.80 22.51 14.27
C ASP A 112 -15.52 21.84 13.74
N CYS A 113 -14.50 21.65 14.60
CA CYS A 113 -13.21 21.09 14.21
C CYS A 113 -12.83 19.84 15.03
N MET A 114 -12.18 18.92 14.35
CA MET A 114 -11.60 17.70 14.92
C MET A 114 -10.09 17.89 15.03
N ALA A 115 -9.59 17.96 16.26
CA ALA A 115 -8.17 18.08 16.56
C ALA A 115 -7.43 16.78 16.23
N ARG A 116 -6.25 16.88 15.61
CA ARG A 116 -5.45 15.70 15.23
C ARG A 116 -4.68 15.15 16.43
N LEU A 117 -4.56 13.82 16.52
CA LEU A 117 -3.87 13.14 17.62
C LEU A 117 -2.45 12.75 17.21
N GLU A 118 -1.49 13.59 17.58
CA GLU A 118 -0.05 13.33 17.38
C GLU A 118 0.47 12.39 18.49
N GLY A 119 0.23 11.09 18.35
CA GLY A 119 0.67 10.07 19.31
C GLY A 119 -0.45 9.15 19.80
N SER A 120 -0.33 8.63 21.02
CA SER A 120 -1.27 7.68 21.65
C SER A 120 -2.26 8.32 22.64
N GLY A 121 -2.01 9.54 23.13
CA GLY A 121 -2.83 10.20 24.14
C GLY A 121 -3.70 11.34 23.60
N LYS A 122 -4.75 11.71 24.36
CA LYS A 122 -5.59 12.87 24.06
C LYS A 122 -4.89 14.22 24.34
N GLY A 123 -3.85 14.23 25.18
CA GLY A 123 -3.08 15.43 25.53
C GLY A 123 -2.26 16.04 24.39
N SER A 124 -2.04 15.30 23.28
CA SER A 124 -1.39 15.80 22.06
C SER A 124 -2.39 16.11 20.94
N ALA A 125 -3.61 16.50 21.30
CA ALA A 125 -4.64 16.95 20.36
C ALA A 125 -4.35 18.36 19.83
N VAL A 126 -3.98 18.47 18.55
CA VAL A 126 -3.70 19.75 17.89
C VAL A 126 -4.89 20.16 17.02
N CYS A 127 -5.54 21.27 17.36
CA CYS A 127 -6.57 21.89 16.54
C CYS A 127 -5.93 22.85 15.53
N ALA A 128 -5.94 22.49 14.24
CA ALA A 128 -5.35 23.32 13.19
C ALA A 128 -6.05 24.69 13.06
N LYS A 129 -7.40 24.71 13.15
CA LYS A 129 -8.20 25.95 13.13
C LYS A 129 -7.94 26.89 14.31
N SER A 130 -7.25 26.44 15.36
CA SER A 130 -6.89 27.29 16.51
C SER A 130 -5.52 27.96 16.39
N LYS A 131 -4.82 27.76 15.26
CA LYS A 131 -3.59 28.50 14.94
C LYS A 131 -3.92 29.81 14.21
N SER A 132 -3.03 30.79 14.35
CA SER A 132 -3.12 32.09 13.66
C SER A 132 -2.86 32.01 12.15
N ASP A 133 -2.13 30.99 11.69
CA ASP A 133 -1.76 30.73 10.28
C ASP A 133 -2.85 29.96 9.50
N TRP A 134 -4.02 29.71 10.10
CA TRP A 134 -5.03 28.78 9.56
C TRP A 134 -5.43 29.07 8.10
N GLU A 135 -5.77 30.32 7.78
CA GLU A 135 -6.22 30.69 6.44
C GLU A 135 -5.10 30.60 5.40
N GLU A 136 -3.88 30.95 5.79
CA GLU A 136 -2.68 30.79 4.97
C GLU A 136 -2.42 29.31 4.66
N LEU A 137 -2.49 28.42 5.67
CA LEU A 137 -2.32 26.98 5.49
C LEU A 137 -3.39 26.37 4.58
N VAL A 138 -4.65 26.81 4.69
CA VAL A 138 -5.73 26.38 3.78
C VAL A 138 -5.46 26.86 2.35
N SER A 139 -5.01 28.10 2.17
CA SER A 139 -4.64 28.66 0.86
C SER A 139 -3.46 27.91 0.25
N LYS A 140 -2.38 27.69 1.02
CA LYS A 140 -1.19 26.90 0.64
C LYS A 140 -1.57 25.49 0.20
N LYS A 141 -2.45 24.81 0.94
CA LYS A 141 -3.03 23.51 0.55
C LYS A 141 -3.73 23.58 -0.79
N LYS A 142 -4.70 24.49 -0.96
CA LYS A 142 -5.47 24.60 -2.22
C LYS A 142 -4.56 24.88 -3.41
N GLN A 143 -3.60 25.78 -3.27
CA GLN A 143 -2.60 26.10 -4.29
C GLN A 143 -1.66 24.92 -4.60
N ALA A 144 -1.29 24.11 -3.60
CA ALA A 144 -0.44 22.94 -3.82
C ALA A 144 -1.19 21.80 -4.51
N PHE A 145 -2.47 21.60 -4.18
CA PHE A 145 -3.31 20.53 -4.70
C PHE A 145 -3.86 20.85 -6.11
N SER A 146 -4.11 22.12 -6.44
CA SER A 146 -4.62 22.53 -7.76
C SER A 146 -3.59 22.47 -8.90
N LYS A 147 -2.30 22.23 -8.60
CA LYS A 147 -1.24 22.12 -9.62
C LYS A 147 -1.47 20.89 -10.50
N PRO A 148 -1.76 21.03 -11.81
CA PRO A 148 -1.92 19.89 -12.70
C PRO A 148 -0.60 19.13 -12.85
N ARG A 149 -0.69 17.81 -13.07
CA ARG A 149 0.46 16.96 -13.41
C ARG A 149 0.23 16.31 -14.76
N ASN A 150 1.09 16.64 -15.72
CA ASN A 150 1.23 15.91 -16.98
C ASN A 150 2.52 15.07 -16.98
N ALA A 151 2.65 14.16 -17.94
CA ALA A 151 3.81 13.27 -18.05
C ALA A 151 5.14 14.04 -18.14
N THR A 152 5.18 15.16 -18.87
CA THR A 152 6.36 16.03 -19.00
C THR A 152 6.82 16.59 -17.66
N LYS A 153 5.88 17.15 -16.86
CA LYS A 153 6.19 17.65 -15.52
C LYS A 153 6.61 16.53 -14.57
N ILE A 154 6.04 15.34 -14.72
CA ILE A 154 6.46 14.14 -13.96
C ILE A 154 7.91 13.76 -14.28
N ARG A 155 8.28 13.61 -15.57
CA ARG A 155 9.66 13.33 -15.99
C ARG A 155 10.64 14.40 -15.52
N TYR A 156 10.26 15.68 -15.63
CA TYR A 156 11.07 16.79 -15.13
C TYR A 156 11.38 16.63 -13.64
N GLU A 157 10.38 16.49 -12.76
CA GLU A 157 10.64 16.33 -11.32
C GLU A 157 11.45 15.04 -11.05
N MET A 158 11.14 13.92 -11.72
CA MET A 158 11.88 12.65 -11.57
C MET A 158 13.36 12.71 -12.03
N THR A 159 13.75 13.72 -12.80
CA THR A 159 15.14 13.96 -13.26
C THR A 159 15.78 15.20 -12.65
N ARG A 160 15.02 16.01 -11.91
CA ARG A 160 15.47 17.29 -11.32
C ARG A 160 16.50 17.04 -10.23
N GLU A 161 17.69 17.62 -10.38
CA GLU A 161 18.70 17.59 -9.31
C GLU A 161 18.29 18.47 -8.12
N SER A 162 18.54 17.99 -6.91
CA SER A 162 18.28 18.73 -5.66
C SER A 162 19.03 18.11 -4.49
N PRO A 163 19.30 18.86 -3.39
CA PRO A 163 19.92 18.33 -2.18
C PRO A 163 19.23 17.05 -1.67
N TYR A 164 17.90 17.02 -1.72
CA TYR A 164 17.08 15.88 -1.33
C TYR A 164 17.27 14.64 -2.22
N ARG A 165 17.49 14.83 -3.53
CA ARG A 165 17.81 13.74 -4.47
C ARG A 165 19.19 13.16 -4.17
N HIS A 166 20.19 14.01 -3.96
CA HIS A 166 21.54 13.57 -3.59
C HIS A 166 21.55 12.82 -2.24
N MET A 167 20.80 13.30 -1.24
CA MET A 167 20.62 12.58 0.04
C MET A 167 19.92 11.23 -0.15
N ALA A 168 18.87 11.15 -0.97
CA ALA A 168 18.19 9.90 -1.29
C ALA A 168 19.11 8.90 -2.01
N GLN A 169 19.95 9.36 -2.94
CA GLN A 169 20.94 8.51 -3.62
C GLN A 169 22.03 8.02 -2.66
N LYS A 170 22.61 8.92 -1.86
CA LYS A 170 23.64 8.62 -0.85
C LYS A 170 23.18 7.59 0.18
N GLU A 171 21.89 7.56 0.51
CA GLU A 171 21.33 6.68 1.54
C GLU A 171 20.60 5.44 0.96
N GLY A 172 20.73 5.14 -0.33
CA GLY A 172 20.13 3.94 -0.93
C GLY A 172 18.59 3.99 -0.97
N LEU A 173 18.03 5.20 -1.16
CA LEU A 173 16.59 5.50 -1.14
C LEU A 173 16.11 6.18 -2.44
N ILE A 174 16.95 6.26 -3.48
CA ILE A 174 16.62 6.98 -4.71
C ILE A 174 15.41 6.40 -5.46
N ARG A 175 15.25 5.07 -5.47
CA ARG A 175 14.12 4.37 -6.11
C ARG A 175 12.76 4.75 -5.51
N PRO A 176 12.49 4.59 -4.20
CA PRO A 176 11.23 5.04 -3.62
C PRO A 176 11.10 6.58 -3.65
N PHE A 177 12.21 7.33 -3.58
CA PHE A 177 12.19 8.79 -3.71
C PHE A 177 11.66 9.25 -5.07
N VAL A 178 12.17 8.71 -6.18
CA VAL A 178 11.69 9.03 -7.54
C VAL A 178 10.21 8.67 -7.71
N CYS A 179 9.75 7.56 -7.11
CA CYS A 179 8.33 7.20 -7.09
C CYS A 179 7.49 8.28 -6.37
N LEU A 180 7.89 8.73 -5.17
CA LEU A 180 7.19 9.78 -4.41
C LEU A 180 7.17 11.13 -5.13
N VAL A 181 8.28 11.52 -5.77
CA VAL A 181 8.40 12.76 -6.55
C VAL A 181 7.42 12.77 -7.73
N SER A 182 7.16 11.59 -8.31
CA SER A 182 6.19 11.43 -9.40
C SER A 182 4.72 11.59 -8.98
N MET A 183 4.37 11.29 -7.73
CA MET A 183 3.01 11.35 -7.20
C MET A 183 2.44 12.78 -7.12
N SER A 184 1.12 12.94 -7.04
CA SER A 184 0.53 14.26 -6.74
C SER A 184 0.81 14.72 -5.29
N CYS A 185 0.65 16.02 -5.00
CA CYS A 185 0.82 16.54 -3.65
C CYS A 185 -0.21 15.93 -2.67
N GLN A 186 -1.44 15.65 -3.13
CA GLN A 186 -2.48 14.94 -2.37
C GLN A 186 -1.97 13.57 -1.87
N HIS A 187 -1.36 12.77 -2.75
CA HIS A 187 -0.84 11.44 -2.42
C HIS A 187 0.31 11.51 -1.40
N ARG A 188 1.31 12.39 -1.62
CA ARG A 188 2.40 12.61 -0.65
C ARG A 188 1.89 13.12 0.70
N CYS A 189 0.93 14.06 0.68
CA CYS A 189 0.30 14.56 1.89
C CYS A 189 -0.37 13.44 2.68
N LEU A 190 -1.07 12.53 2.00
CA LEU A 190 -1.73 11.39 2.62
C LEU A 190 -0.73 10.35 3.17
N MET A 191 0.41 10.12 2.50
CA MET A 191 1.49 9.27 3.02
C MET A 191 2.11 9.83 4.31
N ALA A 192 2.34 11.14 4.38
CA ALA A 192 2.80 11.80 5.61
C ALA A 192 1.78 11.66 6.76
N ILE A 193 0.49 11.84 6.47
CA ILE A 193 -0.61 11.62 7.44
C ILE A 193 -0.65 10.16 7.91
N GLN A 194 -0.47 9.19 7.01
CA GLN A 194 -0.40 7.76 7.33
C GLN A 194 0.72 7.44 8.32
N LEU A 195 1.90 7.98 8.04
CA LEU A 195 3.08 7.81 8.89
C LEU A 195 2.95 8.58 10.21
N GLY A 196 2.20 9.69 10.22
CA GLY A 196 1.65 10.32 11.42
C GLY A 196 2.08 11.77 11.67
N TRP A 197 2.34 12.56 10.62
CA TRP A 197 2.45 14.03 10.73
C TRP A 197 1.60 14.73 9.67
N CYS A 198 1.28 15.99 9.93
CA CYS A 198 0.59 16.87 9.00
C CYS A 198 1.65 17.68 8.23
N PRO A 199 1.91 17.40 6.93
CA PRO A 199 2.94 18.12 6.20
C PRO A 199 2.50 19.51 5.77
N ILE A 200 1.21 19.84 5.75
CA ILE A 200 0.69 21.15 5.28
C ILE A 200 1.34 22.33 6.00
N SER A 201 1.72 22.14 7.27
CA SER A 201 2.42 23.14 8.09
C SER A 201 3.95 23.04 8.07
N ASP A 202 4.54 22.11 7.31
CA ASP A 202 5.98 22.09 7.04
C ASP A 202 6.30 23.19 5.97
N GLU A 203 7.45 23.84 6.08
CA GLU A 203 7.84 24.95 5.17
C GLU A 203 7.89 24.49 3.70
N GLY A 204 8.59 23.37 3.44
CA GLY A 204 8.71 22.71 2.13
C GLY A 204 7.44 22.08 1.54
N PHE A 205 6.28 22.22 2.19
CA PHE A 205 5.03 21.66 1.66
C PHE A 205 4.68 22.23 0.28
N GLY A 206 4.42 21.33 -0.66
CA GLY A 206 4.23 21.65 -2.07
C GLY A 206 5.48 21.55 -2.96
N ASP A 207 6.69 21.32 -2.41
CA ASP A 207 7.84 20.85 -3.20
C ASP A 207 7.92 19.31 -3.23
N PRO A 208 7.88 18.68 -4.42
CA PRO A 208 7.90 17.23 -4.51
C PRO A 208 9.15 16.57 -3.91
N HIS A 209 10.32 17.22 -3.91
CA HIS A 209 11.57 16.60 -3.47
C HIS A 209 11.70 16.62 -1.95
N GLU A 210 11.45 17.77 -1.33
CA GLU A 210 11.47 17.89 0.13
C GLU A 210 10.38 17.03 0.78
N GLU A 211 9.16 17.03 0.24
CA GLU A 211 8.09 16.15 0.73
C GLU A 211 8.47 14.67 0.63
N SER A 212 9.05 14.26 -0.51
CA SER A 212 9.47 12.86 -0.73
C SER A 212 10.59 12.43 0.21
N TRP A 213 11.58 13.29 0.43
CA TRP A 213 12.63 13.04 1.40
C TRP A 213 12.07 12.88 2.81
N ASN A 214 11.24 13.83 3.25
CA ASN A 214 10.62 13.78 4.57
C ASN A 214 9.75 12.52 4.76
N ILE A 215 9.01 12.07 3.73
CA ILE A 215 8.24 10.82 3.78
C ILE A 215 9.15 9.62 4.11
N LEU A 216 10.35 9.58 3.56
CA LEU A 216 11.31 8.48 3.76
C LEU A 216 12.09 8.61 5.09
N SER A 217 12.59 9.81 5.40
CA SER A 217 13.66 10.02 6.38
C SER A 217 13.26 10.76 7.67
N LYS A 218 12.09 11.43 7.73
CA LYS A 218 11.71 12.33 8.86
C LYS A 218 11.85 11.60 10.21
N LYS A 219 12.66 12.17 11.11
CA LYS A 219 13.10 11.53 12.36
C LYS A 219 11.91 10.99 13.18
N GLY A 220 11.95 9.69 13.48
CA GLY A 220 10.95 8.99 14.30
C GLY A 220 9.57 8.74 13.65
N LEU A 221 9.28 9.35 12.50
CA LEU A 221 7.96 9.29 11.84
C LEU A 221 8.01 8.72 10.42
N GLY A 222 9.03 9.07 9.64
CA GLY A 222 9.23 8.66 8.24
C GLY A 222 9.39 7.15 8.06
N LEU A 223 9.18 6.68 6.82
CA LEU A 223 9.08 5.27 6.47
C LEU A 223 10.23 4.42 7.04
N ARG A 224 11.47 4.87 6.85
CA ARG A 224 12.65 4.17 7.38
C ARG A 224 12.67 4.12 8.91
N ALA A 225 12.37 5.25 9.57
CA ALA A 225 12.37 5.33 11.02
C ALA A 225 11.32 4.40 11.65
N ARG A 226 10.20 4.15 10.95
CA ARG A 226 9.21 3.13 11.33
C ARG A 226 9.77 1.71 11.21
N CYS A 227 10.48 1.39 10.13
CA CYS A 227 11.06 0.05 9.91
C CYS A 227 12.24 -0.30 10.83
N VAL A 228 12.89 0.69 11.47
CA VAL A 228 13.91 0.45 12.53
C VAL A 228 13.25 0.29 13.92
N GLY A 229 11.97 0.67 14.05
CA GLY A 229 11.30 0.89 15.33
C GLY A 229 10.59 -0.32 15.93
N GLY A 230 11.36 -1.28 16.45
CA GLY A 230 10.88 -2.12 17.56
C GLY A 230 10.66 -1.27 18.82
N LEU A 231 9.54 -1.45 19.51
CA LEU A 231 9.22 -0.68 20.72
C LEU A 231 10.36 -0.80 21.78
N ASN A 232 10.75 0.35 22.34
CA ASN A 232 11.60 0.52 23.54
C ASN A 232 13.14 0.55 23.38
N LYS A 233 13.73 0.52 22.18
CA LYS A 233 15.17 0.87 22.02
C LYS A 233 15.42 1.84 20.87
N LEU A 234 15.51 3.13 21.21
CA LEU A 234 16.31 4.09 20.45
C LEU A 234 17.77 3.62 20.52
N ASN A 235 18.18 2.77 19.57
CA ASN A 235 19.59 2.49 19.35
C ASN A 235 20.13 3.55 18.36
N PRO A 236 20.87 4.59 18.82
CA PRO A 236 21.42 5.61 17.93
C PRO A 236 22.49 5.05 16.97
N PHE A 237 22.96 3.81 17.21
CA PHE A 237 23.92 3.08 16.39
C PHE A 237 23.27 2.04 15.48
N ALA A 238 21.94 1.95 15.44
CA ALA A 238 21.27 1.11 14.45
C ALA A 238 21.54 1.69 13.05
N PRO A 239 22.07 0.91 12.09
CA PRO A 239 22.32 1.41 10.75
C PRO A 239 21.00 1.84 10.11
N LEU A 240 21.03 2.99 9.45
CA LEU A 240 19.89 3.47 8.66
C LEU A 240 19.65 2.47 7.51
N LEU A 241 18.43 1.93 7.43
CA LEU A 241 18.05 1.02 6.35
C LEU A 241 18.06 1.76 5.00
N ASP A 242 18.66 1.14 3.99
CA ASP A 242 18.39 1.43 2.59
C ASP A 242 17.00 0.89 2.18
N TRP A 243 16.64 1.02 0.90
CA TRP A 243 15.36 0.54 0.40
C TRP A 243 15.19 -0.97 0.55
N VAL A 244 16.24 -1.75 0.27
CA VAL A 244 16.21 -3.21 0.42
C VAL A 244 16.06 -3.62 1.89
N GLY A 245 16.70 -2.92 2.82
CA GLY A 245 16.51 -3.09 4.26
C GLY A 245 15.08 -2.81 4.71
N VAL A 246 14.43 -1.78 4.14
CA VAL A 246 13.00 -1.51 4.35
C VAL A 246 12.12 -2.66 3.83
N LEU A 247 12.37 -3.15 2.61
CA LEU A 247 11.64 -4.30 2.03
C LEU A 247 11.84 -5.59 2.86
N ASN A 248 13.07 -5.89 3.27
CA ASN A 248 13.41 -7.03 4.15
C ASN A 248 12.71 -6.94 5.51
N HIS A 249 12.62 -5.74 6.11
CA HIS A 249 11.87 -5.54 7.35
C HIS A 249 10.37 -5.79 7.16
N VAL A 250 9.78 -5.25 6.09
CA VAL A 250 8.36 -5.44 5.77
C VAL A 250 8.05 -6.91 5.54
N ALA A 251 8.85 -7.59 4.70
CA ALA A 251 8.75 -9.03 4.45
C ALA A 251 8.83 -9.85 5.74
N SER A 252 9.79 -9.58 6.62
CA SER A 252 9.93 -10.32 7.89
C SER A 252 8.84 -10.04 8.93
N THR A 253 8.11 -8.92 8.83
CA THR A 253 7.11 -8.49 9.83
C THR A 253 5.67 -8.76 9.37
N LEU A 254 5.42 -8.96 8.08
CA LEU A 254 4.09 -9.33 7.59
C LEU A 254 3.74 -10.77 8.02
N TYR A 255 2.71 -10.93 8.85
CA TYR A 255 2.26 -12.24 9.28
C TYR A 255 1.54 -12.97 8.13
N VAL A 256 2.07 -14.10 7.66
CA VAL A 256 1.37 -15.00 6.73
C VAL A 256 0.65 -16.10 7.53
N PRO A 257 -0.54 -16.54 7.11
CA PRO A 257 -1.24 -17.66 7.75
C PRO A 257 -0.37 -18.92 7.82
N SER A 258 -0.48 -19.69 8.91
CA SER A 258 0.38 -20.84 9.21
C SER A 258 0.43 -21.97 8.15
N TYR A 259 -0.45 -21.95 7.15
CA TYR A 259 -0.44 -22.90 6.03
C TYR A 259 0.39 -22.43 4.81
N MET A 260 0.92 -21.20 4.81
CA MET A 260 1.94 -20.76 3.85
C MET A 260 3.22 -20.38 4.61
N SER A 261 4.36 -20.80 4.10
CA SER A 261 5.66 -20.53 4.71
C SER A 261 6.34 -19.38 3.97
N TRP A 262 6.73 -18.33 4.69
CA TRP A 262 7.48 -17.21 4.11
C TRP A 262 8.77 -17.68 3.42
N ASN A 263 9.45 -18.64 4.04
CA ASN A 263 10.77 -19.11 3.63
C ASN A 263 10.71 -20.05 2.42
N ASP A 264 9.60 -20.76 2.22
CA ASP A 264 9.48 -21.75 1.13
C ASP A 264 8.88 -21.15 -0.16
N GLU A 265 8.35 -19.92 -0.09
CA GLU A 265 7.69 -19.24 -1.23
C GLU A 265 8.41 -17.99 -1.77
N PHE A 266 9.51 -17.51 -1.17
CA PHE A 266 10.33 -16.48 -1.82
C PHE A 266 11.30 -17.19 -2.75
N GLN A 267 11.22 -16.89 -4.05
CA GLN A 267 12.24 -17.33 -5.02
C GLN A 267 13.43 -16.38 -5.00
N CYS A 268 13.19 -15.09 -4.72
CA CYS A 268 14.25 -14.15 -4.41
C CYS A 268 14.78 -14.40 -2.99
N GLU A 269 16.03 -14.87 -2.88
CA GLU A 269 16.73 -14.94 -1.60
C GLU A 269 16.73 -13.56 -0.91
N LYS A 270 16.69 -13.54 0.43
CA LYS A 270 16.78 -12.30 1.19
C LYS A 270 18.13 -11.64 0.92
N MET A 271 18.10 -10.58 0.11
CA MET A 271 19.28 -9.80 -0.25
C MET A 271 20.02 -9.37 1.01
N THR A 272 21.33 -9.63 1.04
CA THR A 272 22.21 -9.26 2.16
C THR A 272 22.30 -7.74 2.30
N ALA A 273 22.77 -7.25 3.45
CA ALA A 273 22.99 -5.82 3.66
C ALA A 273 24.09 -5.22 2.76
N GLN A 274 24.89 -6.05 2.07
CA GLN A 274 25.88 -5.59 1.10
C GLN A 274 25.24 -5.46 -0.29
N GLU A 275 24.56 -6.51 -0.76
CA GLU A 275 23.79 -6.45 -2.02
C GLU A 275 22.70 -5.38 -1.97
N GLY A 276 22.06 -5.19 -0.81
CA GLY A 276 21.06 -4.15 -0.60
C GLY A 276 21.60 -2.76 -0.88
N LYS A 277 22.83 -2.46 -0.44
CA LYS A 277 23.50 -1.18 -0.74
C LYS A 277 23.82 -1.03 -2.22
N GLU A 278 24.43 -2.06 -2.81
CA GLU A 278 24.84 -2.06 -4.23
C GLU A 278 23.63 -1.89 -5.17
N GLU A 279 22.55 -2.61 -4.91
CA GLU A 279 21.35 -2.64 -5.75
C GLU A 279 20.39 -1.46 -5.48
N SER A 280 20.60 -0.71 -4.38
CA SER A 280 19.84 0.51 -4.05
C SER A 280 20.49 1.82 -4.53
N VAL A 281 21.67 1.77 -5.18
CA VAL A 281 22.34 2.96 -5.74
C VAL A 281 21.56 3.54 -6.94
N GLY A 282 20.93 2.68 -7.73
CA GLY A 282 20.20 3.04 -8.96
C GLY A 282 18.69 3.28 -8.74
N VAL A 283 18.07 4.00 -9.67
CA VAL A 283 16.60 4.06 -9.74
C VAL A 283 16.05 2.70 -10.17
N HIS A 284 16.72 2.04 -11.12
CA HIS A 284 16.41 0.67 -11.53
C HIS A 284 17.42 -0.36 -10.98
N SER A 285 16.90 -1.55 -10.70
CA SER A 285 17.61 -2.79 -10.35
C SER A 285 16.62 -3.93 -10.60
N ARG A 286 17.08 -4.97 -11.30
CA ARG A 286 16.26 -6.14 -11.66
C ARG A 286 16.00 -7.04 -10.44
N LYS A 287 16.98 -7.23 -9.56
CA LYS A 287 16.80 -8.04 -8.33
C LYS A 287 15.79 -7.38 -7.39
N VAL A 288 15.95 -6.09 -7.13
CA VAL A 288 15.02 -5.33 -6.28
C VAL A 288 13.61 -5.35 -6.88
N GLU A 289 13.48 -5.31 -8.21
CA GLU A 289 12.17 -5.41 -8.87
C GLU A 289 11.50 -6.78 -8.74
N GLN A 290 12.28 -7.86 -8.79
CA GLN A 290 11.78 -9.20 -8.52
C GLN A 290 11.30 -9.33 -7.07
N PHE A 291 12.09 -8.83 -6.10
CA PHE A 291 11.71 -8.83 -4.69
C PHE A 291 10.44 -7.98 -4.42
N GLU A 292 10.36 -6.78 -4.99
CA GLU A 292 9.19 -5.91 -4.98
C GLU A 292 7.93 -6.61 -5.54
N SER A 293 8.09 -7.37 -6.64
CA SER A 293 7.00 -8.11 -7.28
C SER A 293 6.52 -9.30 -6.44
N GLU A 294 7.44 -10.05 -5.85
CA GLU A 294 7.13 -11.18 -4.95
C GLU A 294 6.48 -10.71 -3.64
N LEU A 295 6.92 -9.57 -3.10
CA LEU A 295 6.27 -8.93 -1.95
C LEU A 295 4.82 -8.56 -2.26
N MET A 296 4.56 -7.95 -3.42
CA MET A 296 3.20 -7.59 -3.85
C MET A 296 2.31 -8.80 -4.13
N ASP A 297 2.86 -9.86 -4.75
CA ASP A 297 2.15 -11.12 -4.95
C ASP A 297 1.70 -11.75 -3.62
N LYS A 298 2.59 -11.77 -2.61
CA LYS A 298 2.23 -12.29 -1.27
C LYS A 298 1.23 -11.40 -0.54
N VAL A 299 1.33 -10.08 -0.64
CA VAL A 299 0.33 -9.15 -0.10
C VAL A 299 -1.05 -9.37 -0.75
N SER A 300 -1.10 -9.55 -2.07
CA SER A 300 -2.34 -9.87 -2.80
C SER A 300 -2.91 -11.24 -2.40
N LYS A 301 -2.08 -12.29 -2.35
CA LYS A 301 -2.48 -13.62 -1.85
C LYS A 301 -3.01 -13.57 -0.42
N GLN A 302 -2.38 -12.79 0.46
CA GLN A 302 -2.81 -12.63 1.85
C GLN A 302 -4.13 -11.87 1.96
N GLN A 303 -4.35 -10.82 1.16
CA GLN A 303 -5.65 -10.14 1.05
C GLN A 303 -6.73 -11.13 0.58
N ARG A 304 -6.48 -11.84 -0.52
CA ARG A 304 -7.42 -12.78 -1.11
C ARG A 304 -7.72 -13.98 -0.22
N SER A 305 -6.75 -14.46 0.57
CA SER A 305 -6.96 -15.57 1.51
C SER A 305 -7.84 -15.21 2.72
N LYS A 306 -8.08 -13.92 2.93
CA LYS A 306 -8.97 -13.40 3.97
C LYS A 306 -10.39 -13.20 3.45
N MET A 307 -10.56 -13.03 2.14
CA MET A 307 -11.86 -12.99 1.45
C MET A 307 -12.61 -14.31 1.65
N ASN A 308 -13.92 -14.22 1.82
CA ASN A 308 -14.75 -15.43 1.92
C ASN A 308 -14.90 -16.11 0.55
N ARG A 309 -15.26 -17.40 0.53
CA ARG A 309 -15.35 -18.19 -0.71
C ARG A 309 -16.28 -17.58 -1.75
N VAL A 310 -17.39 -16.96 -1.33
CA VAL A 310 -18.32 -16.29 -2.25
C VAL A 310 -17.65 -15.10 -2.92
N GLN A 311 -17.00 -14.22 -2.15
CA GLN A 311 -16.25 -13.07 -2.67
C GLN A 311 -15.15 -13.50 -3.66
N VAL A 312 -14.38 -14.54 -3.34
CA VAL A 312 -13.34 -15.08 -4.25
C VAL A 312 -13.95 -15.61 -5.56
N CYS A 313 -15.08 -16.33 -5.48
CA CYS A 313 -15.80 -16.79 -6.66
C CYS A 313 -16.40 -15.63 -7.47
N THR A 314 -16.95 -14.61 -6.82
CA THR A 314 -17.49 -13.41 -7.49
C THR A 314 -16.39 -12.63 -8.20
N VAL A 315 -15.23 -12.39 -7.57
CA VAL A 315 -14.10 -11.74 -8.26
C VAL A 315 -13.62 -12.59 -9.43
N ALA A 316 -13.50 -13.90 -9.28
CA ALA A 316 -13.11 -14.79 -10.37
C ALA A 316 -14.10 -14.74 -11.55
N GLN A 317 -15.41 -14.67 -11.28
CA GLN A 317 -16.44 -14.46 -12.32
C GLN A 317 -16.29 -13.09 -12.98
N LEU A 318 -16.15 -12.01 -12.19
CA LEU A 318 -15.99 -10.65 -12.71
C LEU A 318 -14.73 -10.52 -13.58
N MET A 319 -13.63 -11.19 -13.22
CA MET A 319 -12.40 -11.25 -14.03
C MET A 319 -12.59 -11.87 -15.41
N THR A 320 -13.63 -12.70 -15.63
CA THR A 320 -13.98 -13.21 -16.96
C THR A 320 -14.81 -12.24 -17.80
N SER A 321 -15.35 -11.17 -17.21
CA SER A 321 -16.12 -10.15 -17.94
C SER A 321 -15.27 -9.44 -18.99
N ASP A 322 -15.90 -9.06 -20.10
CA ASP A 322 -15.22 -8.39 -21.23
C ASP A 322 -14.52 -7.11 -20.80
N ASN A 323 -15.10 -6.35 -19.88
CA ASN A 323 -14.57 -5.07 -19.44
C ASN A 323 -13.33 -5.24 -18.54
N LEU A 324 -13.26 -6.25 -17.65
CA LEU A 324 -12.01 -6.56 -16.95
C LEU A 324 -10.96 -7.17 -17.90
N ARG A 325 -11.35 -8.02 -18.85
CA ARG A 325 -10.42 -8.57 -19.85
C ARG A 325 -9.80 -7.48 -20.72
N LYS A 326 -10.58 -6.50 -21.17
CA LYS A 326 -10.08 -5.29 -21.88
C LYS A 326 -9.11 -4.49 -21.01
N LEU A 327 -9.43 -4.25 -19.74
CA LEU A 327 -8.55 -3.52 -18.83
C LEU A 327 -7.20 -4.23 -18.63
N MET A 328 -7.20 -5.56 -18.47
CA MET A 328 -5.96 -6.33 -18.35
C MET A 328 -5.16 -6.33 -19.66
N ALA A 329 -5.81 -6.44 -20.82
CA ALA A 329 -5.14 -6.37 -22.13
C ALA A 329 -4.52 -4.98 -22.38
N LEU A 330 -5.20 -3.89 -22.00
CA LEU A 330 -4.68 -2.52 -22.04
C LEU A 330 -3.41 -2.38 -21.19
N GLN A 331 -3.39 -2.97 -20.00
CA GLN A 331 -2.22 -2.96 -19.12
C GLN A 331 -1.05 -3.76 -19.71
N GLN A 332 -1.30 -4.95 -20.26
CA GLN A 332 -0.27 -5.75 -20.95
C GLN A 332 0.34 -4.98 -22.12
N ALA A 333 -0.48 -4.32 -22.94
CA ALA A 333 -0.02 -3.48 -24.05
C ALA A 333 0.81 -2.26 -23.63
N ARG A 334 0.76 -1.86 -22.34
CA ARG A 334 1.57 -0.80 -21.73
C ARG A 334 2.78 -1.33 -20.95
N GLY A 335 3.11 -2.62 -21.07
CA GLY A 335 4.29 -3.23 -20.42
C GLY A 335 4.07 -3.69 -18.97
N VAL A 336 2.82 -3.83 -18.51
CA VAL A 336 2.51 -4.45 -17.22
C VAL A 336 2.58 -5.98 -17.36
N GLU A 337 3.79 -6.54 -17.21
CA GLU A 337 4.04 -7.98 -17.38
C GLU A 337 3.43 -8.85 -16.28
N ARG A 338 3.35 -8.34 -15.04
CA ARG A 338 2.90 -9.10 -13.85
C ARG A 338 1.64 -8.49 -13.26
N HIS A 339 0.55 -9.26 -13.29
CA HIS A 339 -0.75 -8.83 -12.78
C HIS A 339 -0.88 -8.80 -11.26
N SER A 340 0.17 -9.01 -10.45
CA SER A 340 0.03 -9.02 -8.98
C SER A 340 -0.49 -7.69 -8.42
N VAL A 341 -0.03 -6.55 -8.95
CA VAL A 341 -0.55 -5.22 -8.59
C VAL A 341 -1.96 -5.00 -9.14
N SER A 342 -2.26 -5.50 -10.35
CA SER A 342 -3.60 -5.42 -10.95
C SER A 342 -4.64 -6.25 -10.18
N LEU A 343 -4.27 -7.45 -9.72
CA LEU A 343 -5.09 -8.33 -8.89
C LEU A 343 -5.31 -7.72 -7.51
N PHE A 344 -4.26 -7.17 -6.89
CA PHE A 344 -4.39 -6.38 -5.67
C PHE A 344 -5.37 -5.21 -5.85
N ALA A 345 -5.28 -4.48 -6.95
CA ALA A 345 -6.19 -3.37 -7.26
C ALA A 345 -7.64 -3.83 -7.45
N ILE A 346 -7.86 -4.94 -8.18
CA ILE A 346 -9.18 -5.57 -8.36
C ILE A 346 -9.77 -5.99 -7.02
N ASP A 347 -9.02 -6.72 -6.19
CA ASP A 347 -9.50 -7.21 -4.88
C ASP A 347 -9.83 -6.03 -3.95
N SER A 348 -8.98 -5.00 -3.93
CA SER A 348 -9.17 -3.80 -3.11
C SER A 348 -10.41 -3.00 -3.53
N CYS A 349 -10.60 -2.78 -4.83
CA CYS A 349 -11.76 -2.04 -5.36
C CYS A 349 -13.06 -2.83 -5.18
N PHE A 350 -13.04 -4.15 -5.37
CA PHE A 350 -14.19 -5.01 -5.13
C PHE A 350 -14.65 -4.95 -3.66
N LEU A 351 -13.70 -5.03 -2.72
CA LEU A 351 -13.99 -4.94 -1.28
C LEU A 351 -14.57 -3.57 -0.89
N GLN A 352 -14.09 -2.48 -1.51
CA GLN A 352 -14.69 -1.16 -1.31
C GLN A 352 -16.12 -1.08 -1.84
N LEU A 353 -16.36 -1.45 -3.10
CA LEU A 353 -17.69 -1.37 -3.70
C LEU A 353 -18.71 -2.25 -2.96
N ALA A 354 -18.31 -3.45 -2.52
CA ALA A 354 -19.15 -4.33 -1.73
C ALA A 354 -19.51 -3.72 -0.36
N ARG A 355 -18.54 -3.09 0.32
CA ARG A 355 -18.77 -2.35 1.56
C ARG A 355 -19.74 -1.18 1.35
N ASP A 356 -19.53 -0.38 0.31
CA ASP A 356 -20.26 0.86 0.11
C ASP A 356 -21.74 0.59 -0.19
N LYS A 357 -22.03 -0.39 -1.04
CA LYS A 357 -23.41 -0.87 -1.26
C LYS A 357 -24.04 -1.44 0.02
N HIS A 358 -23.27 -2.14 0.86
CA HIS A 358 -23.77 -2.65 2.14
C HIS A 358 -24.06 -1.54 3.17
N LEU A 359 -23.27 -0.46 3.18
CA LEU A 359 -23.52 0.71 4.02
C LEU A 359 -24.76 1.50 3.57
N GLU A 360 -25.05 1.50 2.28
CA GLU A 360 -26.24 2.16 1.70
C GLU A 360 -27.53 1.34 1.90
N LYS A 361 -27.50 0.05 1.58
CA LYS A 361 -28.70 -0.81 1.46
C LYS A 361 -28.78 -1.96 2.47
N GLY A 362 -27.79 -2.13 3.34
CA GLY A 362 -27.78 -3.20 4.33
C GLY A 362 -27.83 -4.59 3.70
N GLN A 363 -28.76 -5.44 4.14
CA GLN A 363 -28.87 -6.81 3.65
C GLN A 363 -29.36 -6.89 2.19
N ASP A 364 -30.03 -5.85 1.71
CA ASP A 364 -30.60 -5.73 0.36
C ASP A 364 -29.61 -5.06 -0.63
N ALA A 365 -28.31 -5.16 -0.34
CA ALA A 365 -27.25 -4.62 -1.18
C ALA A 365 -27.09 -5.43 -2.49
N ASP A 366 -27.22 -4.73 -3.62
CA ASP A 366 -26.97 -5.32 -4.94
C ASP A 366 -25.53 -5.85 -5.05
N PRO A 367 -25.28 -6.94 -5.80
CA PRO A 367 -23.94 -7.38 -6.09
C PRO A 367 -23.13 -6.30 -6.85
N VAL A 368 -21.81 -6.32 -6.65
CA VAL A 368 -20.86 -5.49 -7.41
C VAL A 368 -20.88 -5.94 -8.87
N GLN A 369 -21.11 -4.99 -9.77
CA GLN A 369 -21.16 -5.23 -11.21
C GLN A 369 -19.78 -5.11 -11.86
N GLY A 370 -19.60 -5.76 -13.01
CA GLY A 370 -18.34 -5.70 -13.77
C GLY A 370 -17.95 -4.27 -14.13
N ASP A 371 -18.89 -3.48 -14.66
CA ASP A 371 -18.67 -2.07 -15.01
C ASP A 371 -18.21 -1.22 -13.82
N GLU A 372 -18.86 -1.37 -12.66
CA GLU A 372 -18.53 -0.64 -11.44
C GLU A 372 -17.10 -0.96 -10.99
N LEU A 373 -16.76 -2.25 -10.98
CA LEU A 373 -15.42 -2.73 -10.59
C LEU A 373 -14.34 -2.24 -11.54
N VAL A 374 -14.56 -2.34 -12.86
CA VAL A 374 -13.60 -1.86 -13.87
C VAL A 374 -13.39 -0.35 -13.75
N THR A 375 -14.46 0.40 -13.54
CA THR A 375 -14.42 1.87 -13.34
C THR A 375 -13.63 2.24 -12.08
N ALA A 376 -13.85 1.53 -10.96
CA ALA A 376 -13.11 1.73 -9.74
C ALA A 376 -11.62 1.37 -9.88
N VAL A 377 -11.28 0.24 -10.52
CA VAL A 377 -9.89 -0.19 -10.75
C VAL A 377 -9.16 0.76 -11.71
N ALA A 378 -9.81 1.21 -12.78
CA ALA A 378 -9.29 2.22 -13.69
C ALA A 378 -8.97 3.53 -12.93
N THR A 379 -9.88 3.99 -12.07
CA THR A 379 -9.68 5.18 -11.22
C THR A 379 -8.56 4.97 -10.19
N PHE A 380 -8.43 3.77 -9.62
CA PHE A 380 -7.42 3.45 -8.62
C PHE A 380 -6.01 3.33 -9.22
N LEU A 381 -5.90 2.84 -10.45
CA LEU A 381 -4.65 2.71 -11.21
C LEU A 381 -4.30 3.94 -12.06
N SER A 382 -5.25 4.83 -12.35
CA SER A 382 -4.97 6.15 -12.95
C SER A 382 -3.97 6.92 -12.08
N ASN A 383 -2.99 7.56 -12.72
CA ASN A 383 -2.06 8.47 -12.06
C ASN A 383 -2.66 9.89 -11.92
N LEU A 384 -3.91 10.07 -12.35
CA LEU A 384 -4.58 11.35 -12.58
C LEU A 384 -3.75 12.29 -13.49
N VAL A 385 -2.96 11.70 -14.38
CA VAL A 385 -2.23 12.43 -15.41
C VAL A 385 -3.22 12.85 -16.50
N GLU A 386 -3.01 14.02 -17.05
CA GLU A 386 -3.74 14.53 -18.21
C GLU A 386 -3.64 13.53 -19.38
N GLY A 387 -4.79 13.03 -19.87
CA GLY A 387 -4.89 11.93 -20.85
C GLY A 387 -5.12 10.52 -20.28
N ASP A 388 -4.84 10.25 -18.99
CA ASP A 388 -4.97 8.89 -18.41
C ASP A 388 -6.41 8.36 -18.45
N ILE A 389 -7.41 9.24 -18.33
CA ILE A 389 -8.82 8.86 -18.24
C ILE A 389 -9.47 8.78 -19.61
N ASP A 390 -8.99 9.58 -20.56
CA ASP A 390 -9.45 9.51 -21.95
C ASP A 390 -9.11 8.13 -22.55
N MET A 391 -7.96 7.55 -22.19
CA MET A 391 -7.60 6.15 -22.47
C MET A 391 -8.61 5.12 -21.89
N PHE A 392 -9.19 5.38 -20.71
CA PHE A 392 -10.22 4.50 -20.16
C PHE A 392 -11.58 4.70 -20.84
N ALA A 393 -11.91 5.93 -21.25
CA ALA A 393 -13.09 6.21 -22.07
C ALA A 393 -12.99 5.56 -23.47
N GLU A 394 -11.82 5.58 -24.11
CA GLU A 394 -11.51 4.86 -25.35
C GLU A 394 -11.72 3.33 -25.22
N ALA A 395 -11.45 2.76 -24.05
CA ALA A 395 -11.74 1.35 -23.76
C ALA A 395 -13.24 1.04 -23.55
N GLY A 396 -14.11 2.06 -23.64
CA GLY A 396 -15.56 1.95 -23.45
C GLY A 396 -15.99 1.99 -21.98
N LEU A 397 -15.17 2.53 -21.09
CA LEU A 397 -15.46 2.62 -19.66
C LEU A 397 -16.21 3.92 -19.34
N LYS A 398 -17.13 3.86 -18.38
CA LYS A 398 -17.99 5.01 -18.03
C LYS A 398 -17.18 6.16 -17.44
N ASP A 399 -17.60 7.38 -17.77
CA ASP A 399 -16.98 8.59 -17.25
C ASP A 399 -17.10 8.66 -15.72
N VAL A 400 -16.01 9.06 -15.06
CA VAL A 400 -15.87 8.98 -13.60
C VAL A 400 -16.01 10.37 -13.02
N LYS A 401 -17.07 10.59 -12.23
CA LYS A 401 -17.25 11.82 -11.47
C LYS A 401 -16.11 12.00 -10.46
N ARG A 402 -15.09 12.78 -10.83
CA ARG A 402 -13.95 13.06 -9.97
C ARG A 402 -14.33 14.03 -8.83
N PRO A 403 -13.73 13.90 -7.64
CA PRO A 403 -13.74 14.96 -6.63
C PRO A 403 -13.09 16.25 -7.16
N SER A 404 -13.35 17.39 -6.50
CA SER A 404 -12.70 18.68 -6.81
C SER A 404 -11.17 18.56 -6.69
N PRO A 405 -10.34 19.08 -7.62
CA PRO A 405 -8.88 18.86 -7.60
C PRO A 405 -8.19 19.31 -6.30
N ASP A 406 -8.76 20.29 -5.59
CA ASP A 406 -8.26 20.82 -4.32
C ASP A 406 -8.55 19.93 -3.08
N THR A 407 -9.18 18.76 -3.24
CA THR A 407 -9.40 17.81 -2.13
C THR A 407 -8.40 16.64 -2.06
N ILE A 408 -8.12 16.19 -0.83
CA ILE A 408 -7.33 14.98 -0.57
C ILE A 408 -8.02 13.69 -1.05
N LEU A 409 -9.34 13.68 -1.27
CA LEU A 409 -10.06 12.50 -1.75
C LEU A 409 -9.58 12.03 -3.13
N ASN A 410 -8.97 12.92 -3.94
CA ASN A 410 -8.33 12.55 -5.21
C ASN A 410 -7.14 11.59 -5.06
N ALA A 411 -6.59 11.42 -3.86
CA ALA A 411 -5.56 10.40 -3.62
C ALA A 411 -6.13 8.96 -3.68
N ASN A 412 -7.46 8.79 -3.75
CA ASN A 412 -8.19 7.53 -3.91
C ASN A 412 -7.59 6.34 -3.12
N PHE A 413 -7.23 6.58 -1.85
CA PHE A 413 -6.51 5.60 -1.03
C PHE A 413 -7.43 4.69 -0.23
N GLU A 414 -8.75 4.91 -0.28
CA GLU A 414 -9.71 4.08 0.45
C GLU A 414 -9.62 2.56 0.17
N PRO A 415 -9.43 2.08 -1.09
CA PRO A 415 -9.25 0.64 -1.34
C PRO A 415 -8.06 0.06 -0.56
N LEU A 416 -6.99 0.86 -0.43
CA LEU A 416 -5.77 0.45 0.27
C LEU A 416 -5.95 0.37 1.79
N TRP A 417 -6.71 1.29 2.39
CA TRP A 417 -7.02 1.25 3.82
C TRP A 417 -7.91 0.06 4.20
N LEU A 418 -8.88 -0.29 3.36
CA LEU A 418 -9.73 -1.47 3.54
C LEU A 418 -8.90 -2.76 3.53
N THR A 419 -7.89 -2.80 2.67
CA THR A 419 -6.98 -3.94 2.56
C THR A 419 -6.13 -4.16 3.81
N LEU A 420 -5.72 -3.11 4.53
CA LEU A 420 -5.08 -3.30 5.85
C LEU A 420 -6.00 -4.01 6.85
N GLY A 421 -7.30 -3.76 6.72
CA GLY A 421 -8.32 -4.44 7.50
C GLY A 421 -8.37 -5.93 7.18
N THR A 422 -8.36 -6.31 5.90
CA THR A 422 -8.35 -7.71 5.48
C THR A 422 -7.08 -8.43 5.94
N LEU A 423 -5.93 -7.76 5.87
CA LEU A 423 -4.63 -8.27 6.31
C LEU A 423 -4.54 -8.51 7.83
N GLY A 424 -5.57 -8.14 8.61
CA GLY A 424 -5.65 -8.41 10.05
C GLY A 424 -4.70 -7.53 10.88
N MET A 425 -4.26 -6.40 10.32
CA MET A 425 -3.30 -5.52 10.96
C MET A 425 -3.99 -4.72 12.06
N LYS A 426 -3.45 -4.73 13.28
CA LYS A 426 -3.98 -3.89 14.36
C LYS A 426 -3.92 -2.42 13.95
N PRO A 427 -5.02 -1.65 14.08
CA PRO A 427 -5.02 -0.21 13.85
C PRO A 427 -3.85 0.47 14.54
N HIS A 428 -3.17 1.35 13.80
CA HIS A 428 -2.07 2.19 14.31
C HIS A 428 -0.79 1.45 14.75
N SER A 429 -0.71 0.13 14.57
CA SER A 429 0.57 -0.60 14.62
C SER A 429 1.57 0.00 13.63
N THR A 430 2.88 -0.16 13.89
CA THR A 430 3.95 0.31 13.00
C THR A 430 3.71 -0.17 11.56
N MET A 431 3.39 -1.45 11.39
CA MET A 431 3.13 -2.03 10.07
C MET A 431 1.86 -1.51 9.40
N ALA A 432 0.79 -1.20 10.14
CA ALA A 432 -0.40 -0.53 9.57
C ALA A 432 -0.11 0.90 9.07
N ARG A 433 1.02 1.51 9.46
CA ARG A 433 1.50 2.78 8.90
C ARG A 433 2.46 2.57 7.72
N VAL A 434 3.36 1.59 7.84
CA VAL A 434 4.39 1.29 6.84
C VAL A 434 3.81 0.65 5.58
N LEU A 435 3.01 -0.41 5.72
CA LEU A 435 2.58 -1.22 4.59
C LEU A 435 1.80 -0.45 3.51
N PRO A 436 0.85 0.46 3.83
CA PRO A 436 0.22 1.30 2.82
C PRO A 436 1.21 2.12 2.01
N CYS A 437 2.25 2.65 2.66
CA CYS A 437 3.26 3.43 1.96
C CYS A 437 4.04 2.57 0.98
N ILE A 438 4.39 1.33 1.36
CA ILE A 438 5.05 0.37 0.45
C ILE A 438 4.15 0.03 -0.73
N ILE A 439 2.88 -0.32 -0.48
CA ILE A 439 1.92 -0.68 -1.54
C ILE A 439 1.69 0.50 -2.49
N LEU A 440 1.54 1.73 -1.98
CA LEU A 440 1.45 2.93 -2.83
C LEU A 440 2.69 3.12 -3.71
N LEU A 441 3.89 2.89 -3.18
CA LEU A 441 5.12 2.98 -3.97
C LEU A 441 5.11 1.94 -5.09
N MET A 442 4.68 0.70 -4.81
CA MET A 442 4.58 -0.36 -5.81
C MET A 442 3.52 -0.07 -6.86
N MET A 443 2.34 0.40 -6.44
CA MET A 443 1.31 0.87 -7.34
C MET A 443 1.82 2.00 -8.24
N GLN A 444 2.51 2.99 -7.67
CA GLN A 444 3.01 4.13 -8.43
C GLN A 444 3.98 3.73 -9.54
N LYS A 445 4.79 2.69 -9.35
CA LYS A 445 5.63 2.13 -10.42
C LYS A 445 4.78 1.62 -11.60
N GLU A 446 3.68 0.93 -11.33
CA GLU A 446 2.75 0.49 -12.39
C GLU A 446 1.98 1.67 -13.02
N LYS A 447 1.60 2.68 -12.22
CA LYS A 447 1.00 3.92 -12.74
C LYS A 447 1.94 4.63 -13.73
N LEU A 448 3.24 4.64 -13.44
CA LEU A 448 4.27 5.20 -14.33
C LEU A 448 4.43 4.37 -15.62
N ARG A 449 4.40 3.03 -15.54
CA ARG A 449 4.40 2.14 -16.71
C ARG A 449 3.20 2.38 -17.62
N MET A 450 2.00 2.48 -17.05
CA MET A 450 0.78 2.79 -17.80
C MET A 450 0.89 4.14 -18.52
N ALA A 451 1.46 5.16 -17.85
CA ALA A 451 1.80 6.47 -18.43
C ALA A 451 3.05 6.46 -19.34
N GLN A 452 3.60 5.29 -19.69
CA GLN A 452 4.80 5.11 -20.54
C GLN A 452 6.07 5.81 -20.03
N ILE A 453 6.17 6.02 -18.71
CA ILE A 453 7.35 6.57 -18.02
C ILE A 453 8.17 5.40 -17.48
N ASP A 454 9.11 4.92 -18.30
CA ASP A 454 9.96 3.78 -17.96
C ASP A 454 11.15 4.18 -17.06
N LEU A 455 11.16 3.67 -15.82
CA LEU A 455 12.24 3.84 -14.85
C LEU A 455 13.57 3.17 -15.25
N THR A 456 13.59 2.27 -16.23
CA THR A 456 14.85 1.72 -16.78
C THR A 456 15.59 2.71 -17.67
N SER A 457 14.91 3.75 -18.16
CA SER A 457 15.48 4.80 -19.01
C SER A 457 16.75 5.41 -18.38
N SER A 458 17.78 5.60 -19.22
CA SER A 458 19.06 6.18 -18.79
C SER A 458 18.91 7.63 -18.28
N GLU A 459 17.81 8.32 -18.60
CA GLU A 459 17.53 9.66 -18.10
C GLU A 459 17.40 9.72 -16.57
N PHE A 460 16.87 8.67 -15.93
CA PHE A 460 16.66 8.60 -14.49
C PHE A 460 17.89 8.12 -13.71
N ASN A 461 18.78 7.36 -14.38
CA ASN A 461 19.97 6.74 -13.80
C ASN A 461 21.26 7.55 -13.99
N LYS A 462 21.16 8.81 -14.44
CA LYS A 462 22.33 9.72 -14.50
C LYS A 462 22.90 9.88 -13.09
N PRO A 463 24.19 9.58 -12.85
CA PRO A 463 24.82 9.94 -11.58
C PRO A 463 24.78 11.46 -11.43
N SER A 464 24.54 11.95 -10.22
CA SER A 464 24.78 13.36 -9.92
C SER A 464 26.21 13.68 -10.29
N LYS A 465 26.42 14.68 -11.16
CA LYS A 465 27.75 15.28 -11.30
C LYS A 465 28.13 15.81 -9.92
N ASP A 466 29.31 15.47 -9.44
CA ASP A 466 29.76 15.88 -8.10
C ASP A 466 29.65 17.41 -7.96
N VAL A 467 28.99 17.84 -6.87
CA VAL A 467 28.71 19.24 -6.50
C VAL A 467 29.60 19.65 -5.33
#